data_AF-A0A399WPH4-F1
#
_entry.id   AF-A0A399WPH4-F1
#
_cell.length_a   1.000
_cell.length_b   1.000
_cell.length_c   1.000
_cell.angle_alpha   90.00
_cell.angle_beta   90.00
_cell.angle_gamma   90.00
#
_symmetry.space_group_name_H-M   'P 1'
#
loop_
_entity.id
_entity.type
_entity.pdbx_description
1 polymer ?
#
loop_
_entity_poly.entity_id
_entity_poly.type
_entity_poly.pdbx_seq_one_letter_code
_entity_poly.pdbx_strand_id
1 'polypeptide(L)'
;MTEIPRAFRIWFYAAAIYNAAWALAVCAFPSWCIDVLGIRGLVSQPFLQVLGMMVGTFAYGYWLLAREPKRYSGLIWIALMGKVLGPIGFVVYAIRGELPWAFGATIVTNDLIWLPAFATFALRYAR
;
A
#
# COMPACT_ATOMS: atom_id res chain seq x y z
N MET A 1 6.14 -30.01 -0.86
CA MET A 1 6.16 -28.55 -0.64
C MET A 1 5.64 -27.89 -1.91
N THR A 2 4.56 -27.13 -1.86
CA THR A 2 4.06 -26.38 -3.02
C THR A 2 5.11 -25.37 -3.48
N GLU A 3 5.50 -25.44 -4.75
CA GLU A 3 6.36 -24.41 -5.33
C GLU A 3 5.58 -23.10 -5.47
N ILE A 4 6.23 -22.00 -5.10
CA ILE A 4 5.65 -20.65 -5.20
C ILE A 4 5.98 -20.11 -6.59
N PRO A 5 4.97 -19.78 -7.42
CA PRO A 5 5.21 -19.22 -8.74
C PRO A 5 6.05 -17.94 -8.69
N ARG A 6 7.01 -17.81 -9.63
CA ARG A 6 7.87 -16.63 -9.75
C ARG A 6 7.08 -15.32 -9.93
N ALA A 7 5.89 -15.40 -10.52
CA ALA A 7 5.00 -14.26 -10.72
C ALA A 7 4.69 -13.50 -9.42
N PHE A 8 4.50 -14.19 -8.28
CA PHE A 8 4.25 -13.51 -7.00
C PHE A 8 5.41 -12.62 -6.57
N ARG A 9 6.66 -13.06 -6.81
CA ARG A 9 7.84 -12.27 -6.50
C ARG A 9 7.88 -10.97 -7.31
N ILE A 10 7.49 -11.03 -8.59
CA ILE A 10 7.39 -9.85 -9.45
C ILE A 10 6.36 -8.87 -8.88
N TRP A 11 5.18 -9.36 -8.49
CA TRP A 11 4.15 -8.54 -7.86
C TRP A 11 4.61 -7.90 -6.55
N PHE A 12 5.32 -8.64 -5.70
CA PHE A 12 5.83 -8.11 -4.44
C PHE A 12 6.94 -7.08 -4.64
N TYR A 13 7.86 -7.29 -5.60
CA TYR A 13 8.86 -6.28 -5.94
C TYR A 13 8.23 -5.03 -6.54
N ALA A 14 7.27 -5.19 -7.45
CA ALA A 14 6.57 -4.05 -8.05
C ALA A 14 5.83 -3.25 -6.97
N ALA A 15 5.13 -3.92 -6.05
CA ALA A 15 4.47 -3.27 -4.92
C ALA A 15 5.48 -2.57 -4.00
N ALA A 16 6.62 -3.21 -3.69
CA ALA A 16 7.67 -2.64 -2.85
C ALA A 16 8.25 -1.36 -3.48
N ILE A 17 8.61 -1.41 -4.76
CA ILE A 17 9.19 -0.27 -5.46
C ILE A 17 8.18 0.88 -5.55
N TYR A 18 6.93 0.59 -5.92
CA TYR A 18 5.89 1.60 -6.00
C TYR A 18 5.64 2.27 -4.64
N ASN A 19 5.44 1.48 -3.58
CA ASN A 19 5.13 2.02 -2.25
C ASN A 19 6.33 2.77 -1.65
N ALA A 20 7.57 2.32 -1.92
CA ALA A 20 8.77 3.05 -1.52
C ALA A 20 8.90 4.39 -2.27
N ALA A 21 8.60 4.41 -3.57
CA ALA A 21 8.61 5.65 -4.35
C ALA A 21 7.53 6.62 -3.88
N TRP A 22 6.32 6.13 -3.58
CA TRP A 22 5.24 6.94 -3.02
C TRP A 22 5.60 7.50 -1.65
N ALA A 23 6.12 6.66 -0.75
CA ALA A 23 6.61 7.07 0.56
C ALA A 23 7.70 8.15 0.46
N LEU A 24 8.66 7.97 -0.45
CA LEU A 24 9.72 8.95 -0.69
C LEU A 24 9.15 10.27 -1.21
N ALA A 25 8.23 10.23 -2.17
CA ALA A 25 7.59 11.43 -2.71
C ALA A 25 6.84 12.21 -1.62
N VAL A 26 6.07 11.52 -0.78
CA VAL A 26 5.33 12.12 0.33
C VAL A 26 6.26 12.70 1.39
N CYS A 27 7.36 12.01 1.71
CA CYS A 27 8.33 12.48 2.70
C CYS A 27 9.12 13.70 2.19
N ALA A 28 9.57 13.66 0.93
CA ALA A 28 10.40 14.71 0.34
C ALA A 28 9.60 15.94 -0.11
N PHE A 29 8.35 15.76 -0.57
CA PHE A 29 7.53 16.81 -1.17
C PHE A 29 6.09 16.82 -0.60
N PRO A 30 5.89 16.91 0.73
CA PRO A 30 4.58 16.77 1.35
C PRO A 30 3.58 17.85 0.89
N SER A 31 4.00 19.11 0.74
CA SER A 31 3.11 20.18 0.28
C SER A 31 2.58 19.92 -1.13
N TRP A 32 3.45 19.50 -2.04
CA TRP A 32 3.07 19.16 -3.41
C TRP A 32 2.11 17.97 -3.44
N CYS A 33 2.37 16.93 -2.64
CA CYS A 33 1.46 15.79 -2.53
C CYS A 33 0.08 16.21 -2.02
N ILE A 34 0.00 17.07 -0.99
CA ILE A 34 -1.28 17.58 -0.47
C ILE A 34 -2.10 18.25 -1.57
N ASP A 35 -1.44 19.03 -2.42
CA ASP A 35 -2.10 19.76 -3.51
C ASP A 35 -2.59 18.83 -4.61
N VAL A 36 -1.74 17.93 -5.09
CA VAL A 36 -2.09 16.96 -6.13
C VAL A 36 -3.19 16.01 -5.68
N LEU A 37 -3.17 15.61 -4.41
CA LEU A 37 -4.19 14.73 -3.82
C LEU A 37 -5.51 15.45 -3.52
N GLY A 38 -5.55 16.79 -3.61
CA GLY A 38 -6.74 17.58 -3.31
C GLY A 38 -7.14 17.55 -1.84
N ILE A 39 -6.20 17.26 -0.94
CA ILE A 39 -6.46 17.10 0.51
C ILE A 39 -5.98 18.30 1.33
N ARG A 40 -5.83 19.44 0.68
CA ARG A 40 -5.44 20.69 1.34
C ARG A 40 -6.49 21.05 2.40
N GLY A 41 -6.02 21.29 3.62
CA GLY A 41 -6.87 21.58 4.78
C GLY A 41 -7.44 20.35 5.49
N LEU A 42 -7.32 19.14 4.90
CA LEU A 42 -7.75 17.88 5.54
C LEU A 42 -6.62 17.21 6.32
N VAL A 43 -5.37 17.47 5.93
CA VAL A 43 -4.19 16.85 6.54
C VAL A 43 -3.06 17.86 6.69
N SER A 44 -2.30 17.75 7.78
CA SER A 44 -1.05 18.51 7.95
C SER A 44 0.12 17.81 7.27
N GLN A 45 1.15 18.57 6.87
CA GLN A 45 2.34 18.00 6.24
C GLN A 45 3.03 16.93 7.11
N PRO A 46 3.26 17.15 8.42
CA PRO A 46 3.89 16.12 9.26
C PRO A 46 3.05 14.84 9.34
N PHE A 47 1.72 14.96 9.37
CA PHE A 47 0.85 13.79 9.41
C PHE A 47 0.93 13.00 8.10
N LEU A 48 0.93 13.68 6.96
CA LEU A 48 1.12 13.02 5.67
C LEU A 48 2.49 12.34 5.56
N GLN A 49 3.56 12.95 6.06
CA GLN A 49 4.90 12.34 6.10
C GLN A 49 4.92 11.08 6.98
N VAL A 50 4.24 11.09 8.13
CA VAL A 50 4.10 9.89 8.97
C VAL A 50 3.40 8.77 8.21
N LEU A 51 2.32 9.07 7.48
CA LEU A 51 1.68 8.09 6.60
C LEU A 51 2.64 7.56 5.53
N GLY A 52 3.42 8.45 4.91
CA GLY A 52 4.50 8.09 3.98
C GLY A 52 5.50 7.11 4.59
N MET A 53 6.01 7.41 5.78
CA MET A 53 6.94 6.54 6.50
C MET A 53 6.31 5.18 6.83
N MET A 54 5.04 5.15 7.25
CA MET A 54 4.31 3.90 7.48
C MET A 54 4.21 3.06 6.20
N VAL A 55 3.81 3.66 5.07
CA VAL A 55 3.79 3.00 3.75
C VAL A 55 5.19 2.50 3.36
N GLY A 56 6.24 3.26 3.68
CA GLY A 56 7.63 2.83 3.50
C GLY A 56 8.00 1.57 4.28
N THR A 57 7.50 1.40 5.51
CA THR A 57 7.72 0.17 6.29
C THR A 57 7.02 -1.04 5.66
N PHE A 58 5.81 -0.85 5.11
CA PHE A 58 5.13 -1.88 4.32
C PHE A 58 5.92 -2.26 3.06
N ALA A 59 6.47 -1.27 2.35
CA ALA A 59 7.30 -1.50 1.17
C ALA A 59 8.49 -2.42 1.48
N TYR A 60 9.14 -2.22 2.63
CA TYR A 60 10.22 -3.09 3.11
C TYR A 60 9.72 -4.52 3.39
N GLY A 61 8.55 -4.67 4.01
CA GLY A 61 7.91 -5.97 4.20
C GLY A 61 7.63 -6.70 2.88
N TYR A 62 7.16 -5.98 1.85
CA TYR A 62 6.93 -6.53 0.52
C TYR A 62 8.23 -6.97 -0.15
N TRP A 63 9.32 -6.22 0.03
CA TRP A 63 10.64 -6.59 -0.47
C TRP A 63 11.17 -7.88 0.19
N LEU A 64 11.04 -8.03 1.51
CA LEU A 64 11.40 -9.27 2.21
C LEU A 64 10.57 -10.45 1.69
N LEU A 65 9.26 -10.25 1.55
CA LEU A 65 8.36 -11.26 0.99
C LEU A 65 8.72 -11.63 -0.46
N ALA A 66 9.17 -10.67 -1.28
CA ALA A 66 9.63 -10.93 -2.64
C ALA A 66 10.94 -11.74 -2.69
N ARG A 67 11.85 -11.47 -1.76
CA ARG A 67 13.17 -12.12 -1.67
C ARG A 67 13.05 -13.58 -1.26
N GLU A 68 12.39 -13.84 -0.13
CA GLU A 68 12.23 -15.18 0.44
C GLU A 68 10.75 -15.45 0.82
N PRO A 69 9.86 -15.69 -0.18
CA PRO A 69 8.42 -15.79 0.05
C PRO A 69 8.00 -16.87 1.05
N LYS A 70 8.74 -17.97 1.13
CA LYS A 70 8.48 -19.06 2.09
C LYS A 70 8.78 -18.65 3.52
N ARG A 71 9.89 -17.91 3.74
CA ARG A 71 10.36 -17.51 5.07
C ARG A 71 9.50 -16.38 5.64
N TYR A 72 9.10 -15.44 4.80
CA TYR A 72 8.38 -14.23 5.21
C TYR A 72 6.88 -14.28 4.90
N SER A 73 6.33 -15.46 4.58
CA SER A 73 4.94 -15.62 4.15
C SER A 73 3.93 -14.97 5.10
N GLY A 74 4.17 -15.02 6.41
CA GLY A 74 3.30 -14.40 7.42
C GLY A 74 3.12 -12.87 7.28
N LEU A 75 4.08 -12.15 6.68
CA LEU A 75 3.96 -10.70 6.45
C LEU A 75 2.81 -10.35 5.48
N ILE A 76 2.35 -11.30 4.66
CA ILE A 76 1.26 -11.05 3.72
C ILE A 76 -0.04 -10.68 4.43
N TRP A 77 -0.28 -11.17 5.65
CA TRP A 77 -1.50 -10.86 6.40
C TRP A 77 -1.52 -9.41 6.85
N ILE A 78 -0.38 -8.90 7.33
CA ILE A 78 -0.20 -7.49 7.67
C ILE A 78 -0.34 -6.63 6.41
N ALA A 79 0.23 -7.07 5.28
CA ALA A 79 0.09 -6.40 3.99
C ALA A 79 -1.37 -6.28 3.54
N LEU A 80 -2.15 -7.37 3.66
CA LEU A 80 -3.56 -7.39 3.30
C LEU A 80 -4.39 -6.48 4.20
N MET A 81 -4.14 -6.47 5.51
CA MET A 81 -4.82 -5.56 6.43
C MET A 81 -4.59 -4.10 6.02
N GLY A 82 -3.34 -3.71 5.74
CA GLY A 82 -3.04 -2.35 5.27
C GLY A 82 -3.79 -1.99 3.98
N LYS A 83 -3.80 -2.91 3.00
CA LYS A 83 -4.42 -2.69 1.70
C LYS A 83 -5.94 -2.80 1.67
N VAL A 84 -6.57 -3.29 2.74
CA VAL A 84 -8.04 -3.40 2.84
C VAL A 84 -8.61 -2.29 3.72
N LEU A 85 -7.97 -1.99 4.85
CA LEU A 85 -8.47 -0.99 5.79
C LEU A 85 -8.40 0.43 5.22
N GLY A 86 -7.38 0.76 4.44
CA GLY A 86 -7.26 2.04 3.74
C GLY A 86 -8.44 2.34 2.80
N PRO A 87 -8.74 1.47 1.82
CA PRO A 87 -9.89 1.63 0.94
C PRO A 87 -11.24 1.69 1.67
N ILE A 88 -11.43 0.90 2.74
CA ILE A 88 -12.67 0.95 3.54
C ILE A 88 -12.81 2.35 4.17
N GLY A 89 -11.76 2.85 4.82
CA GLY A 89 -11.74 4.19 5.38
C GLY A 89 -12.03 5.25 4.31
N PHE A 90 -11.38 5.17 3.15
CA PHE A 90 -11.62 6.07 2.02
C PHE A 90 -13.10 6.10 1.61
N VAL A 91 -13.72 4.93 1.39
CA VAL A 91 -15.13 4.86 0.96
C VAL A 91 -16.06 5.49 2.00
N VAL A 92 -15.83 5.22 3.29
CA VAL A 92 -16.63 5.81 4.38
C VAL A 92 -16.57 7.33 4.36
N TYR A 93 -15.39 7.92 4.25
CA TYR A 93 -15.21 9.38 4.26
C TYR A 93 -15.59 10.05 2.92
N ALA A 94 -15.41 9.37 1.79
CA ALA A 94 -15.81 9.87 0.48
C ALA A 94 -17.34 9.98 0.33
N ILE A 95 -18.10 8.98 0.83
CA ILE A 95 -19.57 9.02 0.84
C ILE A 95 -20.10 10.14 1.76
N ARG A 96 -19.37 10.48 2.82
CA ARG A 96 -19.72 11.59 3.72
C ARG A 96 -19.35 12.98 3.18
N GLY A 97 -18.65 13.05 2.04
CA GLY A 97 -18.15 14.31 1.48
C GLY A 97 -16.95 14.90 2.23
N GLU A 98 -16.31 14.13 3.10
CA GLU A 98 -15.15 14.56 3.90
C GLU A 98 -13.82 14.37 3.15
N LEU A 99 -13.81 13.53 2.12
CA LEU A 99 -12.63 13.21 1.31
C LEU A 99 -12.99 13.22 -0.18
N PRO A 100 -12.18 13.84 -1.06
CA PRO A 100 -12.51 13.93 -2.47
C PRO A 100 -12.42 12.55 -3.14
N TRP A 101 -13.37 12.24 -4.02
CA TRP A 101 -13.34 11.01 -4.82
C TRP A 101 -12.09 10.87 -5.70
N ALA A 102 -11.46 12.00 -6.08
CA ALA A 102 -10.18 12.01 -6.78
C ALA A 102 -9.06 11.30 -6.00
N PHE A 103 -9.12 11.30 -4.66
CA PHE A 103 -8.19 10.53 -3.82
C PHE A 103 -8.29 9.02 -4.05
N GLY A 104 -9.40 8.55 -4.64
CA GLY A 104 -9.58 7.15 -5.05
C GLY A 104 -8.52 6.67 -6.05
N ALA A 105 -7.91 7.55 -6.85
CA ALA A 105 -6.78 7.18 -7.71
C ALA A 105 -5.57 6.69 -6.90
N THR A 106 -5.32 7.32 -5.74
CA THR A 106 -4.27 6.91 -4.80
C THR A 106 -4.58 5.56 -4.19
N ILE A 107 -5.83 5.31 -3.82
CA ILE A 107 -6.31 4.02 -3.29
C ILE A 107 -6.15 2.90 -4.32
N VAL A 108 -6.52 3.16 -5.58
CA VAL A 108 -6.36 2.17 -6.65
C VAL A 108 -4.89 1.77 -6.79
N THR A 109 -4.00 2.76 -6.84
CA THR A 109 -2.57 2.55 -7.13
C THR A 109 -1.76 2.07 -5.92
N ASN A 110 -2.09 2.49 -4.70
CA ASN A 110 -1.42 2.01 -3.48
C ASN A 110 -1.92 0.64 -3.03
N ASP A 111 -3.21 0.33 -3.25
CA ASP A 111 -3.86 -0.81 -2.60
C ASP A 111 -4.48 -1.79 -3.60
N LEU A 112 -5.49 -1.35 -4.36
CA LEU A 112 -6.41 -2.26 -5.06
C LEU A 112 -5.75 -3.08 -6.18
N ILE A 113 -4.81 -2.50 -6.93
CA ILE A 113 -4.14 -3.23 -8.03
C ILE A 113 -3.29 -4.42 -7.53
N TRP A 114 -2.86 -4.38 -6.26
CA TRP A 114 -2.02 -5.41 -5.66
C TRP A 114 -2.83 -6.52 -4.99
N LEU A 115 -4.07 -6.22 -4.60
CA LEU A 115 -4.94 -7.10 -3.81
C LEU A 115 -5.06 -8.52 -4.40
N PRO A 116 -5.34 -8.71 -5.70
CA PRO A 116 -5.55 -10.05 -6.25
C PRO A 116 -4.34 -10.98 -6.07
N ALA A 117 -3.14 -10.47 -6.32
CA ALA A 117 -1.90 -11.22 -6.14
C ALA A 117 -1.63 -11.50 -4.65
N PHE A 118 -1.82 -10.50 -3.79
CA PHE A 118 -1.56 -10.61 -2.36
C PHE A 118 -2.53 -11.59 -1.69
N ALA A 119 -3.83 -11.50 -2.01
CA ALA A 119 -4.86 -12.38 -1.47
C ALA A 119 -4.68 -13.82 -1.94
N THR A 120 -4.38 -14.02 -3.23
CA THR A 120 -4.12 -15.36 -3.77
C THR A 120 -2.90 -15.98 -3.10
N PHE A 121 -1.84 -15.21 -2.88
CA PHE A 121 -0.66 -15.70 -2.18
C PHE A 121 -0.99 -16.11 -0.74
N ALA A 122 -1.68 -15.25 -0.01
CA ALA A 122 -2.03 -15.49 1.38
C ALA A 122 -2.84 -16.78 1.55
N LEU A 123 -3.88 -16.96 0.71
CA LEU A 123 -4.78 -18.11 0.80
C LEU A 123 -4.13 -19.44 0.43
N ARG A 124 -3.10 -19.43 -0.43
CA ARG A 124 -2.49 -20.65 -0.99
C ARG A 124 -1.14 -21.01 -0.40
N TYR A 125 -0.40 -20.05 0.13
CA TYR A 125 1.01 -20.26 0.52
C TYR A 125 1.40 -19.70 1.89
N ALA A 126 0.50 -18.97 2.58
CA ALA A 126 0.76 -18.37 3.89
C ALA A 126 -0.13 -18.96 5.01
N ARG A 127 -0.52 -20.23 4.86
CA ARG A 127 -1.27 -21.03 5.84
C ARG A 127 -0.36 -22.08 6.45
#